data_AF-A0A1Q3XDA2-F1
#
_entry.id   AF-A0A1Q3XDA2-F1
#
_cell.length_a   1.000
_cell.length_b   1.000
_cell.length_c   1.000
_cell.angle_alpha   90.00
_cell.angle_beta   90.00
_cell.angle_gamma   90.00
#
_symmetry.space_group_name_H-M   'P 1'
#
loop_
_entity.id
_entity.type
_entity.pdbx_description
1 polymer ?
#
loop_
_entity_poly.entity_id
_entity_poly.type
_entity_poly.pdbx_seq_one_letter_code
_entity_poly.pdbx_strand_id
1 'polypeptide(L)'
;MNEVIRRIDEREVLSGDAFIQLCRSLSTCDAINKVYLAGIRLYCQSSSFDTADTRFQEVIKLCIQGYSKEHFEAFLGGCETCYNGQAVYRGRATRDHRELKMALDERFPEIDLDQYPAFKHSIE
;
A
#
# COMPACT_ATOMS: atom_id res chain seq x y z
N MET A 1 17.45 -13.30 -7.82
CA MET A 1 16.18 -12.68 -7.37
C MET A 1 15.85 -13.28 -6.02
N ASN A 2 15.55 -12.47 -5.01
CA ASN A 2 15.30 -12.98 -3.65
C ASN A 2 14.00 -13.81 -3.67
N GLU A 3 14.03 -15.05 -3.16
CA GLU A 3 12.94 -16.04 -3.24
C GLU A 3 11.61 -15.46 -2.76
N VAL A 4 11.63 -14.52 -1.83
CA VAL A 4 10.42 -13.90 -1.29
C VAL A 4 9.87 -12.80 -2.20
N ILE A 5 10.71 -12.06 -2.93
CA ILE A 5 10.24 -11.13 -3.96
C ILE A 5 9.52 -11.93 -5.06
N ARG A 6 10.06 -13.11 -5.41
CA ARG A 6 9.39 -14.05 -6.33
C ARG A 6 8.02 -14.47 -5.81
N ARG A 7 7.89 -14.81 -4.51
CA ARG A 7 6.59 -15.18 -3.90
C ARG A 7 5.57 -14.05 -3.87
N ILE A 8 6.01 -12.81 -3.64
CA ILE A 8 5.15 -11.63 -3.72
C ILE A 8 4.72 -11.37 -5.18
N ASP A 9 5.64 -11.52 -6.14
CA ASP A 9 5.32 -11.43 -7.57
C ASP A 9 4.33 -12.53 -8.01
N GLU A 10 4.39 -13.70 -7.39
CA GLU A 10 3.46 -14.82 -7.59
C GLU A 10 2.09 -14.64 -6.90
N ARG A 11 1.85 -13.47 -6.28
CA ARG A 11 0.59 -13.10 -5.62
C ARG A 11 0.20 -13.99 -4.44
N GLU A 12 1.15 -14.71 -3.86
CA GLU A 12 0.90 -15.46 -2.64
C GLU A 12 0.57 -14.48 -1.51
N VAL A 13 -0.56 -14.71 -0.82
CA VAL A 13 -0.98 -13.85 0.30
C VAL A 13 -0.02 -14.10 1.45
N LEU A 14 0.98 -13.24 1.60
CA LEU A 14 1.78 -13.19 2.81
C LEU A 14 0.92 -12.58 3.92
N SER A 15 0.82 -13.28 5.04
CA SER A 15 0.25 -12.69 6.25
C SER A 15 1.07 -11.47 6.67
N GLY A 16 0.47 -10.55 7.42
CA GLY A 16 1.17 -9.36 7.91
C GLY A 16 2.44 -9.67 8.70
N ASP A 17 2.41 -10.72 9.52
CA ASP A 17 3.59 -11.20 10.25
C ASP A 17 4.69 -11.70 9.31
N ALA A 18 4.34 -12.46 8.27
CA ALA A 18 5.30 -12.92 7.26
C ALA A 18 5.88 -11.74 6.47
N PHE A 19 5.06 -10.72 6.18
CA PHE A 19 5.51 -9.50 5.49
C PHE A 19 6.47 -8.67 6.35
N ILE A 20 6.19 -8.52 7.64
CA ILE A 20 7.09 -7.83 8.59
C ILE A 20 8.39 -8.61 8.76
N GLN A 21 8.33 -9.94 8.95
CA GLN A 21 9.52 -10.77 9.07
C GLN A 21 10.40 -10.67 7.84
N LEU A 22 9.79 -10.66 6.64
CA LEU A 22 10.50 -10.37 5.41
C LEU A 22 11.19 -9.02 5.47
N CYS A 23 10.47 -7.93 5.75
CA CYS A 23 11.06 -6.58 5.82
C CYS A 23 12.25 -6.53 6.79
N ARG A 24 12.16 -7.21 7.94
CA ARG A 24 13.24 -7.28 8.95
C ARG A 24 14.43 -8.14 8.52
N SER A 25 14.20 -9.17 7.70
CA SER A 25 15.26 -10.04 7.18
C SER A 25 16.11 -9.39 6.09
N LEU A 26 15.64 -8.27 5.53
CA LEU A 26 16.34 -7.54 4.48
C LEU A 26 17.35 -6.58 5.10
N SER A 27 18.57 -6.59 4.56
CA SER A 27 19.69 -5.79 5.08
C SER A 27 19.92 -4.49 4.29
N THR A 28 19.21 -4.28 3.19
CA THR A 28 19.42 -3.12 2.30
C THR A 28 18.14 -2.33 2.09
N CYS A 29 18.27 -1.01 2.02
CA CYS A 29 17.16 -0.10 1.73
C CYS A 29 16.47 -0.45 0.40
N ASP A 30 17.25 -0.78 -0.64
CA ASP A 30 16.73 -1.15 -1.96
C ASP A 30 15.82 -2.37 -1.92
N ALA A 31 16.16 -3.38 -1.12
CA ALA A 31 15.33 -4.57 -1.00
C ALA A 31 14.03 -4.28 -0.25
N ILE A 32 14.10 -3.47 0.81
CA ILE A 32 12.92 -3.04 1.58
C ILE A 32 11.97 -2.23 0.69
N ASN A 33 12.49 -1.28 -0.08
CA ASN A 33 11.70 -0.46 -1.01
C ASN A 33 10.94 -1.34 -2.02
N LYS A 34 11.61 -2.35 -2.60
CA LYS A 34 10.96 -3.30 -3.52
C LYS A 34 9.82 -4.06 -2.85
N VAL A 35 9.99 -4.46 -1.59
CA VAL A 35 8.94 -5.15 -0.84
C VAL A 35 7.75 -4.23 -0.56
N TYR A 36 8.00 -2.98 -0.16
CA TYR A 36 6.92 -1.99 0.05
C TYR A 36 6.13 -1.74 -1.23
N LEU A 37 6.81 -1.46 -2.35
CA LEU A 37 6.17 -1.28 -3.66
C LEU A 37 5.34 -2.50 -4.07
N ALA A 38 5.87 -3.70 -3.84
CA ALA A 38 5.16 -4.92 -4.19
C ALA A 38 3.92 -5.15 -3.28
N GLY A 39 4.01 -4.80 -2.01
CA GLY A 39 2.87 -4.80 -1.07
C GLY A 39 1.76 -3.84 -1.48
N ILE A 40 2.14 -2.60 -1.87
CA ILE A 40 1.22 -1.60 -2.43
C ILE A 40 0.53 -2.15 -3.67
N ARG A 41 1.30 -2.70 -4.62
CA ARG A 41 0.75 -3.29 -5.85
C ARG A 41 -0.23 -4.42 -5.54
N LEU A 42 0.08 -5.32 -4.61
CA LEU A 42 -0.85 -6.38 -4.20
C LEU A 42 -2.14 -5.80 -3.63
N TYR A 43 -2.06 -4.80 -2.77
CA TYR A 43 -3.24 -4.14 -2.23
C TYR A 43 -4.11 -3.54 -3.35
N CYS A 44 -3.53 -2.77 -4.28
CA CYS A 44 -4.26 -2.16 -5.39
C CYS A 44 -4.82 -3.19 -6.39
N GLN A 45 -4.21 -4.38 -6.48
CA GLN A 45 -4.65 -5.52 -7.29
C GLN A 45 -5.47 -6.55 -6.49
N SER A 46 -6.14 -6.11 -5.42
CA SER A 46 -7.08 -6.98 -4.71
C SER A 46 -8.19 -7.46 -5.64
N SER A 47 -8.68 -8.68 -5.37
CA SER A 47 -9.77 -9.32 -6.12
C SER A 47 -11.12 -9.27 -5.41
N SER A 48 -11.14 -8.98 -4.10
CA SER A 48 -12.35 -8.69 -3.32
C SER A 48 -12.10 -7.56 -2.31
N PHE A 49 -13.18 -6.95 -1.81
CA PHE A 49 -13.09 -5.97 -0.71
C PHE A 49 -12.47 -6.58 0.56
N ASP A 50 -12.82 -7.82 0.91
CA ASP A 50 -12.23 -8.51 2.06
C ASP A 50 -10.71 -8.69 1.90
N THR A 51 -10.26 -9.03 0.68
CA THR A 51 -8.82 -9.15 0.37
C THR A 51 -8.13 -7.80 0.48
N ALA A 52 -8.78 -6.73 0.00
CA ALA A 52 -8.25 -5.37 0.12
C ALA A 52 -8.13 -4.94 1.58
N ASP A 53 -9.14 -5.23 2.40
CA ASP A 53 -9.12 -4.95 3.85
C ASP A 53 -7.99 -5.71 4.54
N THR A 54 -7.85 -7.01 4.30
CA THR A 54 -6.76 -7.82 4.86
C THR A 54 -5.41 -7.25 4.45
N ARG A 55 -5.18 -7.01 3.15
CA ARG A 55 -3.91 -6.46 2.65
C ARG A 55 -3.63 -5.07 3.21
N PHE A 56 -4.64 -4.23 3.39
CA PHE A 56 -4.44 -2.92 4.00
C PHE A 56 -3.93 -3.05 5.44
N GLN A 57 -4.61 -3.85 6.27
CA GLN A 57 -4.27 -4.00 7.68
C GLN A 57 -2.94 -4.72 7.88
N GLU A 58 -2.66 -5.71 7.07
CA GLU A 58 -1.48 -6.58 7.21
C GLU A 58 -0.23 -6.03 6.53
N VAL A 59 -0.36 -5.19 5.51
CA VAL A 59 0.78 -4.72 4.71
C VAL A 59 0.91 -3.21 4.79
N ILE A 60 -0.11 -2.49 4.33
CA ILE A 60 -0.03 -1.03 4.16
C ILE A 60 0.10 -0.33 5.51
N LYS A 61 -0.81 -0.60 6.43
CA LYS A 61 -0.87 0.04 7.74
C LYS A 61 0.39 -0.21 8.57
N LEU A 62 0.95 -1.42 8.50
CA LEU A 62 2.14 -1.79 9.28
C LEU A 62 3.42 -1.12 8.76
N CYS A 63 3.47 -0.81 7.46
CA CYS A 63 4.69 -0.30 6.81
C CYS A 63 4.64 1.19 6.47
N ILE A 64 3.50 1.85 6.64
CA ILE A 64 3.30 3.25 6.27
C ILE A 64 4.36 4.20 6.85
N GLN A 65 4.83 3.94 8.08
CA GLN A 65 5.84 4.78 8.74
C GLN A 65 7.21 4.70 8.03
N GLY A 66 7.49 3.62 7.31
CA GLY A 66 8.69 3.46 6.49
C GLY A 66 8.54 3.95 5.05
N TYR A 67 7.38 4.46 4.64
CA TYR A 67 7.16 4.87 3.26
C TYR A 67 7.94 6.15 2.90
N SER A 68 8.60 6.11 1.75
CA SER A 68 9.18 7.26 1.08
C SER A 68 8.10 7.95 0.24
N LYS A 69 8.45 9.10 -0.35
CA LYS A 69 7.59 9.80 -1.30
C LYS A 69 7.15 8.89 -2.45
N GLU A 70 8.08 8.14 -3.03
CA GLU A 70 7.81 7.19 -4.13
C GLU A 70 6.77 6.13 -3.73
N HIS A 71 6.82 5.61 -2.51
CA HIS A 71 5.84 4.64 -2.03
C HIS A 71 4.43 5.26 -1.91
N PHE A 72 4.35 6.51 -1.45
CA PHE A 72 3.08 7.23 -1.42
C PHE A 72 2.53 7.49 -2.82
N GLU A 73 3.35 7.98 -3.74
CA GLU A 73 2.94 8.21 -5.13
C GLU A 73 2.50 6.91 -5.81
N ALA A 74 3.19 5.79 -5.56
CA ALA A 74 2.80 4.47 -6.04
C ALA A 74 1.45 4.02 -5.45
N PHE A 75 1.20 4.27 -4.16
CA PHE A 75 -0.09 3.97 -3.53
C PHE A 75 -1.21 4.79 -4.15
N LEU A 76 -1.01 6.10 -4.27
CA LEU A 76 -1.99 7.02 -4.84
C LEU A 76 -2.31 6.67 -6.30
N GLY A 77 -1.29 6.47 -7.15
CA GLY A 77 -1.48 6.03 -8.53
C GLY A 77 -2.10 4.63 -8.64
N GLY A 78 -1.83 3.75 -7.69
CA GLY A 78 -2.47 2.45 -7.57
C GLY A 78 -3.97 2.53 -7.23
N CYS A 79 -4.38 3.50 -6.40
CA CYS A 79 -5.80 3.78 -6.15
C CYS A 79 -6.51 4.24 -7.43
N GLU A 80 -5.91 5.15 -8.19
CA GLU A 80 -6.49 5.67 -9.44
C GLU A 80 -6.66 4.60 -10.52
N THR A 81 -5.78 3.59 -10.53
CA THR A 81 -5.80 2.52 -11.54
C THR A 81 -6.47 1.23 -11.05
N CYS A 82 -7.02 1.24 -9.82
CA CYS A 82 -7.71 0.09 -9.25
C CYS A 82 -9.03 -0.17 -10.00
N TYR A 83 -8.97 -1.01 -11.04
CA TYR A 83 -10.05 -1.23 -12.01
C TYR A 83 -11.42 -1.59 -11.40
N ASN A 84 -11.42 -2.29 -10.26
CA ASN A 84 -12.65 -2.68 -9.56
C ASN A 84 -13.00 -1.76 -8.37
N GLY A 85 -12.21 -0.71 -8.15
CA GLY A 85 -12.37 0.25 -7.06
C GLY A 85 -12.27 -0.36 -5.67
N GLN A 86 -11.67 -1.54 -5.52
CA GLN A 86 -11.64 -2.27 -4.24
C GLN A 86 -10.77 -1.61 -3.19
N ALA A 87 -9.72 -0.93 -3.62
CA ALA A 87 -8.93 -0.08 -2.74
C ALA A 87 -9.75 1.14 -2.27
N VAL A 88 -10.63 1.68 -3.11
CA VAL A 88 -11.24 3.00 -2.92
C VAL A 88 -12.62 2.94 -2.26
N TYR A 89 -13.48 2.01 -2.68
CA TYR A 89 -14.90 1.96 -2.29
C TYR A 89 -15.22 0.87 -1.26
N ARG A 90 -14.21 0.21 -0.70
CA ARG A 90 -14.41 -0.74 0.42
C ARG A 90 -14.92 0.01 1.65
N GLY A 91 -15.74 -0.64 2.48
CA GLY A 91 -16.44 0.02 3.60
C GLY A 91 -15.54 0.69 4.65
N ARG A 92 -14.26 0.30 4.74
CA ARG A 92 -13.27 0.89 5.67
C ARG A 92 -12.34 1.91 5.04
N ALA A 93 -12.48 2.18 3.74
CA ALA A 93 -11.56 3.03 2.99
C ALA A 93 -11.35 4.39 3.59
N THR A 94 -12.43 5.08 3.97
CA THR A 94 -12.35 6.43 4.52
C THR A 94 -11.51 6.53 5.77
N ARG A 95 -11.71 5.64 6.75
CA ARG A 95 -10.92 5.66 7.98
C ARG A 95 -9.45 5.35 7.69
N ASP A 96 -9.22 4.28 6.96
CA ASP A 96 -7.89 3.74 6.69
C ASP A 96 -7.07 4.71 5.80
N HIS A 97 -7.68 5.33 4.79
CA HIS A 97 -7.01 6.29 3.91
C HIS A 97 -6.81 7.64 4.57
N ARG A 98 -7.62 8.02 5.57
CA ARG A 98 -7.33 9.18 6.41
C ARG A 98 -6.06 8.98 7.24
N GLU A 99 -5.81 7.79 7.76
CA GLU A 99 -4.51 7.49 8.41
C GLU A 99 -3.34 7.66 7.43
N LEU A 100 -3.52 7.21 6.17
CA LEU A 100 -2.54 7.45 5.11
C LEU A 100 -2.32 8.93 4.82
N LYS A 101 -3.42 9.67 4.69
CA LYS A 101 -3.41 11.10 4.42
C LYS A 101 -2.68 11.86 5.53
N MET A 102 -2.91 11.54 6.79
CA MET A 102 -2.21 12.16 7.91
C MET A 102 -0.69 11.98 7.79
N ALA A 103 -0.24 10.75 7.50
CA ALA A 103 1.18 10.45 7.38
C ALA A 103 1.81 11.02 6.09
N LEU A 104 1.00 11.23 5.05
CA LEU A 104 1.38 11.92 3.81
C LEU A 104 1.54 13.43 4.06
N ASP A 105 0.52 14.08 4.61
CA ASP A 105 0.50 15.52 4.90
C ASP A 105 1.66 15.93 5.83
N GLU A 106 1.99 15.07 6.81
CA GLU A 106 3.09 15.32 7.74
C GLU A 106 4.48 15.28 7.08
N ARG A 107 4.69 14.36 6.13
CA ARG A 107 6.03 14.06 5.59
C ARG A 107 6.28 14.61 4.20
N PHE A 108 5.24 14.72 3.39
CA PHE A 108 5.30 15.11 1.98
C PHE A 108 4.14 16.07 1.63
N PRO A 109 4.04 17.23 2.32
CA PRO A 109 2.95 18.19 2.11
C PRO A 109 2.92 18.78 0.69
N GLU A 110 3.99 18.60 -0.10
CA GLU A 110 4.06 19.05 -1.48
C GLU A 110 3.34 18.12 -2.48
N ILE A 111 2.88 16.94 -2.05
CA ILE A 111 2.07 16.06 -2.92
C ILE A 111 0.68 16.67 -3.10
N ASP A 112 0.35 16.95 -4.36
CA ASP A 112 -0.94 17.51 -4.75
C ASP A 112 -2.00 16.42 -4.92
N LEU A 113 -2.93 16.35 -3.96
CA LEU A 113 -4.02 15.37 -3.96
C LEU A 113 -5.08 15.62 -5.05
N ASP A 114 -5.10 16.78 -5.70
CA ASP A 114 -6.02 17.02 -6.82
C ASP A 114 -5.67 16.18 -8.05
N GLN A 115 -4.44 15.65 -8.11
CA GLN A 115 -4.00 14.69 -9.14
C GLN A 115 -4.48 13.26 -8.88
N TYR A 116 -5.06 12.98 -7.71
CA TYR A 116 -5.49 11.65 -7.28
C TYR A 116 -6.97 11.65 -6.83
N PRO A 117 -7.91 11.87 -7.77
CA PRO A 117 -9.32 12.07 -7.44
C PRO A 117 -9.99 10.85 -6.80
N ALA A 118 -9.61 9.61 -7.15
CA ALA A 118 -10.18 8.43 -6.50
C ALA A 118 -9.71 8.33 -5.05
N PHE A 119 -8.43 8.56 -4.77
CA PHE A 119 -7.95 8.63 -3.39
C PHE A 119 -8.60 9.78 -2.62
N LYS A 120 -8.68 10.97 -3.22
CA LYS A 120 -9.32 12.14 -2.61
C LYS A 120 -10.79 11.84 -2.26
N HIS A 121 -11.53 11.21 -3.15
CA HIS A 121 -12.90 10.79 -2.87
C HIS A 121 -12.97 9.79 -1.72
N SER A 122 -12.01 8.86 -1.62
CA SER A 122 -12.05 7.84 -0.56
C SER A 122 -11.90 8.40 0.85
N ILE A 123 -11.32 9.60 1.03
CA ILE A 123 -11.09 10.23 2.34
C ILE A 123 -12.16 11.26 2.74
N GLU A 124 -13.09 11.58 1.84
CA GLU A 124 -14.25 12.45 2.08
C GLU A 124 -15.34 11.69 2.87
#